data_AF-A0A9P7PUZ6-F1
#
_entry.id   AF-A0A9P7PUZ6-F1
#
_cell.length_a   1.000
_cell.length_b   1.000
_cell.length_c   1.000
_cell.angle_alpha   90.00
_cell.angle_beta   90.00
_cell.angle_gamma   90.00
#
_symmetry.space_group_name_H-M   'P 1'
#
loop_
_entity.id
_entity.type
_entity.pdbx_description
1 polymer ?
#
loop_
_entity_poly.entity_id
_entity_poly.type
_entity_poly.pdbx_seq_one_letter_code
_entity_poly.pdbx_strand_id
1 'polypeptide(L)'
;MHENEGDELDQRLLELSETKKKLLQQIQERDQQIQERDQQLQERDQQIRENDQKIRDYYRLQQSTTFCEYIEGCHDTLCYTLPNQPNGRLEKIESTTSTYSTACPVELREWVGFVDEQKLLFDEICDAFPPEHRAFAPPCYQEYLRKDFNQIGQDVE
;
A
#
# COMPACT_ATOMS: atom_id res chain seq x y z
N MET A 1 65.24 -0.93 -56.46
CA MET A 1 64.76 -0.04 -55.39
C MET A 1 63.26 -0.12 -55.19
N HIS A 2 62.44 -0.25 -56.25
CA HIS A 2 60.97 -0.28 -56.12
C HIS A 2 60.36 -1.52 -55.46
N GLU A 3 61.01 -2.70 -55.51
CA GLU A 3 60.49 -3.90 -54.83
C GLU A 3 60.52 -3.75 -53.29
N ASN A 4 61.55 -3.07 -52.75
CA ASN A 4 61.71 -2.86 -51.32
C ASN A 4 60.67 -1.88 -50.73
N GLU A 5 60.14 -0.96 -51.54
CA GLU A 5 59.06 -0.04 -51.14
C GLU A 5 57.69 -0.74 -51.08
N GLY A 6 57.47 -1.76 -51.93
CA GLY A 6 56.25 -2.58 -51.91
C GLY A 6 56.17 -3.46 -50.66
N ASP A 7 57.27 -4.11 -50.31
CA ASP A 7 57.36 -4.98 -49.13
C ASP A 7 57.19 -4.19 -47.81
N GLU A 8 57.75 -2.98 -47.71
CA GLU A 8 57.56 -2.08 -46.56
C GLU A 8 56.10 -1.61 -46.42
N LEU A 9 55.42 -1.34 -47.54
CA LEU A 9 54.00 -0.97 -47.54
C LEU A 9 53.11 -2.12 -47.07
N ASP A 10 53.37 -3.34 -47.55
CA ASP A 10 52.63 -4.54 -47.14
C ASP A 10 52.84 -4.86 -45.66
N GLN A 11 54.07 -4.73 -45.16
CA GLN A 11 54.37 -4.93 -43.74
C GLN A 11 53.63 -3.92 -42.86
N ARG A 12 53.59 -2.65 -43.27
CA ARG A 12 52.87 -1.59 -42.56
C ARG A 12 51.35 -1.79 -42.60
N LEU A 13 50.83 -2.34 -43.68
CA LEU A 13 49.40 -2.65 -43.83
C LEU A 13 48.99 -3.81 -42.92
N LEU A 14 49.88 -4.80 -42.74
CA LEU A 14 49.70 -5.90 -41.79
C LEU A 14 49.67 -5.39 -40.34
N GLU A 15 50.64 -4.56 -39.94
CA GLU A 15 50.71 -3.97 -38.61
C GLU A 15 49.47 -3.12 -38.28
N LEU A 16 49.00 -2.30 -39.24
CA LEU A 16 47.77 -1.52 -39.08
C LEU A 16 46.53 -2.42 -38.91
N SER A 17 46.47 -3.52 -39.65
CA SER A 17 45.38 -4.50 -39.55
C SER A 17 45.33 -5.17 -38.17
N GLU A 18 46.49 -5.59 -37.65
CA GLU A 18 46.61 -6.17 -36.31
C GLU A 18 46.27 -5.16 -35.21
N THR A 19 46.76 -3.93 -35.35
CA THR A 19 46.46 -2.84 -34.41
C THR A 19 44.97 -2.52 -34.38
N LYS A 20 44.33 -2.45 -35.56
CA LYS A 20 42.88 -2.25 -35.69
C LYS A 20 42.11 -3.39 -35.03
N LYS A 21 42.52 -4.65 -35.24
CA LYS A 21 41.87 -5.82 -34.62
C LYS A 21 41.94 -5.76 -33.10
N LYS A 22 43.10 -5.39 -32.55
CA LYS A 22 43.30 -5.23 -31.10
C LYS A 22 42.42 -4.11 -30.53
N LEU A 23 42.33 -2.96 -31.21
CA LEU A 23 41.48 -1.85 -30.80
C LEU A 23 39.99 -2.24 -30.84
N LEU A 24 39.53 -2.95 -31.87
CA LEU A 24 38.16 -3.44 -31.95
C LEU A 24 37.83 -4.39 -30.79
N GLN A 25 38.75 -5.28 -30.44
CA GLN A 25 38.56 -6.18 -29.31
C GLN A 25 38.48 -5.43 -27.98
N GLN A 26 39.34 -4.42 -27.78
CA GLN A 26 39.28 -3.56 -26.58
C GLN A 26 37.99 -2.74 -26.50
N ILE A 27 37.48 -2.25 -27.63
CA ILE A 27 36.20 -1.55 -27.69
C ILE A 27 35.07 -2.50 -27.30
N GLN A 28 35.04 -3.72 -27.87
CA GLN A 28 34.02 -4.71 -27.56
C GLN A 28 34.01 -5.11 -26.08
N GLU A 29 35.19 -5.33 -25.48
CA GLU A 29 35.31 -5.62 -24.04
C GLU A 29 34.80 -4.45 -23.18
N ARG A 30 35.09 -3.20 -23.58
CA ARG A 30 34.59 -2.02 -22.89
C ARG A 30 33.08 -1.86 -23.03
N ASP A 31 32.54 -2.08 -24.21
CA ASP A 31 31.10 -2.01 -24.45
C ASP A 31 30.36 -3.03 -23.60
N GLN A 32 30.89 -4.25 -23.47
CA GLN A 32 30.34 -5.26 -22.59
C GLN A 32 30.38 -4.83 -21.11
N GLN A 33 31.50 -4.29 -20.65
CA GLN A 33 31.61 -3.77 -19.27
C GLN A 33 30.67 -2.59 -19.01
N ILE A 34 30.45 -1.73 -20.00
CA ILE A 34 29.48 -0.63 -19.89
C ILE A 34 28.08 -1.20 -19.76
N GLN A 35 27.71 -2.16 -20.62
CA GLN A 35 26.39 -2.80 -20.58
C GLN A 35 26.11 -3.51 -19.26
N GLU A 36 27.10 -4.22 -18.70
CA GLU A 36 26.98 -4.86 -17.38
C GLU A 36 26.79 -3.82 -16.26
N ARG A 37 27.53 -2.72 -16.29
CA ARG A 37 27.35 -1.64 -15.31
C ARG A 37 26.00 -0.95 -15.45
N ASP A 38 25.54 -0.74 -16.68
CA ASP A 38 24.23 -0.13 -16.93
C ASP A 38 23.10 -1.01 -16.40
N GLN A 39 23.19 -2.34 -16.57
CA GLN A 39 22.24 -3.27 -15.97
C GLN A 39 22.25 -3.20 -14.45
N GLN A 40 23.43 -3.21 -13.82
CA GLN A 40 23.55 -3.09 -12.37
C GLN A 40 22.97 -1.75 -11.85
N LEU A 41 23.19 -0.65 -12.57
CA LEU A 41 22.60 0.64 -12.22
C LEU A 41 21.07 0.61 -12.31
N GLN A 42 20.51 0.02 -13.37
CA GLN A 42 19.06 -0.12 -13.52
C GLN A 42 18.43 -0.94 -12.38
N GLU A 43 19.06 -2.05 -11.98
CA GLU A 43 18.61 -2.86 -10.85
C GLU A 43 18.65 -2.08 -9.54
N ARG A 44 19.75 -1.35 -9.29
CA ARG A 44 19.87 -0.50 -8.09
C ARG A 44 18.83 0.61 -8.08
N ASP A 45 18.58 1.26 -9.20
CA ASP A 45 17.57 2.30 -9.32
C ASP A 45 16.17 1.74 -9.05
N GLN A 46 15.87 0.53 -9.52
CA GLN A 46 14.63 -0.14 -9.19
C GLN A 46 14.50 -0.41 -7.68
N GLN A 47 15.55 -0.94 -7.06
CA GLN A 47 15.54 -1.20 -5.61
C GLN A 47 15.37 0.09 -4.80
N ILE A 48 16.00 1.19 -5.21
CA ILE A 48 15.83 2.50 -4.57
C ILE A 48 14.38 2.96 -4.69
N ARG A 49 13.77 2.89 -5.88
CA ARG A 49 12.35 3.26 -6.07
C ARG A 49 11.41 2.43 -5.20
N GLU A 50 11.65 1.12 -5.10
CA GLU A 50 10.85 0.23 -4.25
C GLU A 50 11.00 0.56 -2.77
N ASN A 51 12.23 0.83 -2.31
CA ASN A 51 12.48 1.22 -0.92
C ASN A 51 11.89 2.59 -0.60
N ASP A 52 12.04 3.57 -1.49
CA ASP A 52 11.42 4.89 -1.35
C ASP A 52 9.89 4.77 -1.25
N GLN A 53 9.29 3.87 -2.04
CA GLN A 53 7.86 3.61 -1.97
C GLN A 53 7.47 3.02 -0.61
N LYS A 54 8.18 2.00 -0.13
CA LYS A 54 7.95 1.41 1.19
C LYS A 54 8.09 2.44 2.31
N ILE A 55 9.08 3.32 2.24
CA ILE A 55 9.29 4.38 3.22
C ILE A 55 8.13 5.39 3.19
N ARG A 56 7.69 5.82 2.00
CA ARG A 56 6.51 6.70 1.87
C ARG A 56 5.26 6.07 2.43
N ASP A 57 5.01 4.80 2.13
CA ASP A 57 3.83 4.09 2.62
C ASP A 57 3.88 3.91 4.15
N TYR A 58 5.06 3.60 4.70
CA TYR A 58 5.28 3.54 6.14
C TYR A 58 4.97 4.87 6.82
N TYR A 59 5.49 5.99 6.31
CA TYR A 59 5.19 7.31 6.87
C TYR A 59 3.72 7.67 6.73
N ARG A 60 3.07 7.34 5.62
CA ARG A 60 1.63 7.55 5.43
C ARG A 60 0.82 6.79 6.49
N LEU A 61 1.17 5.55 6.80
CA LEU A 61 0.50 4.74 7.83
C LEU A 61 0.75 5.21 9.26
N GLN A 62 1.81 5.98 9.49
CA GLN A 62 2.11 6.58 10.79
C GLN A 62 1.59 8.01 10.95
N GLN A 63 1.25 8.68 9.85
CA GLN A 63 0.67 10.01 9.92
C GLN A 63 -0.70 9.94 10.58
N SER A 64 -0.93 10.91 11.46
CA SER A 64 -2.24 11.13 12.04
C SER A 64 -3.26 11.45 10.94
N THR A 65 -4.48 10.99 11.15
CA THR A 65 -5.58 11.09 10.20
C THR A 65 -6.40 12.34 10.44
N THR A 66 -7.06 12.82 9.40
CA THR A 66 -8.17 13.77 9.56
C THR A 66 -9.36 13.07 10.22
N PHE A 67 -10.34 13.85 10.69
CA PHE A 67 -11.56 13.28 11.27
C PHE A 67 -12.27 12.35 10.26
N CYS A 68 -12.45 12.78 9.01
CA CYS A 68 -13.11 11.98 7.98
C CYS A 68 -12.33 10.69 7.67
N GLU A 69 -11.02 10.79 7.45
CA GLU A 69 -10.14 9.62 7.22
C GLU A 69 -10.23 8.62 8.39
N TYR A 70 -10.30 9.12 9.63
CA TYR A 70 -10.43 8.29 10.82
C TYR A 70 -11.77 7.55 10.88
N ILE A 71 -12.88 8.26 10.65
CA ILE A 71 -14.23 7.69 10.67
C ILE A 71 -14.40 6.65 9.56
N GLU A 72 -13.93 6.95 8.34
CA GLU A 72 -13.92 5.99 7.22
C GLU A 72 -13.16 4.70 7.59
N GLY A 73 -11.95 4.84 8.15
CA GLY A 73 -11.17 3.69 8.60
C GLY A 73 -11.88 2.90 9.71
N CYS A 74 -12.60 3.56 10.62
CA CYS A 74 -13.44 2.89 11.61
C CYS A 74 -14.61 2.12 10.95
N HIS A 75 -15.23 2.65 9.91
CA HIS A 75 -16.26 1.91 9.17
C HIS A 75 -15.70 0.66 8.49
N ASP A 76 -14.53 0.75 7.85
CA ASP A 76 -13.91 -0.40 7.18
C ASP A 76 -13.43 -1.49 8.16
N THR A 77 -13.02 -1.09 9.37
CA THR A 77 -12.36 -2.00 10.33
C THR A 77 -13.24 -2.47 11.48
N LEU A 78 -14.17 -1.63 11.95
CA LEU A 78 -14.97 -1.86 13.16
C LEU A 78 -16.45 -2.10 12.85
N CYS A 79 -16.97 -1.71 11.68
CA CYS A 79 -18.33 -2.13 11.31
C CYS A 79 -18.34 -3.62 11.00
N TYR A 80 -18.73 -4.41 11.98
CA TYR A 80 -19.29 -5.73 11.71
C TYR A 80 -20.56 -5.54 10.88
N THR A 81 -20.65 -6.26 9.76
CA THR A 81 -21.92 -6.46 9.08
C THR A 81 -22.82 -7.17 10.08
N LEU A 82 -23.68 -6.40 10.78
CA LEU A 82 -24.70 -7.00 11.63
C LEU A 82 -25.52 -7.90 10.70
N PRO A 83 -25.54 -9.23 10.92
CA PRO A 83 -26.41 -10.08 10.15
C PRO A 83 -27.84 -9.66 10.52
N ASN A 84 -28.48 -8.91 9.62
CA ASN A 84 -29.91 -8.66 9.69
C ASN A 84 -30.57 -10.04 9.62
N GLN A 85 -30.93 -10.64 10.76
CA GLN A 85 -31.78 -11.82 10.77
C GLN A 85 -33.11 -11.41 10.13
N PRO A 86 -33.43 -11.86 8.91
CA PRO A 86 -34.73 -11.60 8.34
C PRO A 86 -35.69 -12.56 9.03
N ASN A 87 -36.37 -12.08 10.08
CA ASN A 87 -37.49 -12.78 10.72
C ASN A 87 -37.26 -14.28 10.97
N GLY A 88 -36.24 -14.63 11.76
CA GLY A 88 -36.22 -15.91 12.45
C GLY A 88 -37.26 -15.86 13.55
N ARG A 89 -38.46 -16.39 13.29
CA ARG A 89 -39.53 -16.59 14.28
C ARG A 89 -38.91 -17.19 15.54
N LEU A 90 -38.78 -16.41 16.61
CA LEU A 90 -38.25 -16.86 17.90
C LEU A 90 -39.14 -18.01 18.40
N GLU A 91 -38.72 -19.25 18.18
CA GLU A 91 -39.33 -20.39 18.84
C GLU A 91 -38.98 -20.26 20.32
N LYS A 92 -39.98 -19.85 21.12
CA LYS A 92 -39.93 -19.92 22.58
C LYS A 92 -39.68 -21.38 22.96
N ILE A 93 -38.43 -21.73 23.21
CA ILE A 93 -38.10 -22.86 24.07
C ILE A 93 -38.38 -22.37 25.49
N GLU A 94 -39.48 -22.87 26.06
CA GLU A 94 -39.85 -22.62 27.45
C GLU A 94 -38.70 -23.07 28.36
N SER A 95 -37.91 -22.10 28.83
CA SER A 95 -36.98 -22.30 29.93
C SER A 95 -37.19 -21.16 30.91
N THR A 96 -37.86 -21.51 32.01
CA THR A 96 -38.20 -20.64 33.12
C THR A 96 -36.95 -20.30 33.93
N THR A 97 -36.19 -19.32 33.45
CA THR A 97 -35.38 -18.48 34.32
C THR A 97 -35.42 -17.06 33.76
N SER A 98 -36.35 -16.28 34.31
CA SER A 98 -36.55 -14.86 34.01
C SER A 98 -35.27 -14.07 34.32
N THR A 99 -34.49 -13.71 33.30
CA THR A 99 -33.48 -12.66 33.39
C THR A 99 -34.16 -11.31 33.19
N TYR A 100 -33.94 -10.42 34.15
CA TYR A 100 -34.52 -9.08 34.20
C TYR A 100 -34.09 -8.24 32.98
N SER A 101 -35.08 -7.63 32.32
CA SER A 101 -35.01 -6.41 31.51
C SER A 101 -33.81 -6.26 30.55
N THR A 102 -33.70 -7.11 29.54
CA THR A 102 -33.03 -6.71 28.30
C THR A 102 -34.12 -6.29 27.31
N ALA A 103 -34.30 -4.98 27.14
CA ALA A 103 -35.11 -4.44 26.04
C ALA A 103 -34.36 -4.74 24.74
N CYS A 104 -34.51 -5.96 24.23
CA CYS A 104 -33.96 -6.35 22.95
C CYS A 104 -34.92 -5.81 21.87
N PRO A 105 -34.50 -4.85 21.03
CA PRO A 105 -35.38 -4.28 20.02
C PRO A 105 -35.85 -5.39 19.06
N VAL A 106 -37.18 -5.58 19.00
CA VAL A 106 -37.83 -6.62 18.18
C VAL A 106 -37.86 -6.22 16.70
N GLU A 107 -37.87 -4.92 16.42
CA GLU A 107 -37.79 -4.34 15.08
C GLU A 107 -36.87 -3.12 15.12
N LEU A 108 -35.83 -3.12 14.28
CA LEU A 108 -35.09 -1.91 13.97
C LEU A 108 -35.85 -1.18 12.85
N ARG A 109 -36.37 0.01 13.15
CA ARG A 109 -37.02 0.87 12.16
C ARG A 109 -36.04 1.90 11.66
N GLU A 110 -36.16 2.26 10.39
CA GLU A 110 -35.42 3.37 9.81
C GLU A 110 -35.73 4.65 10.57
N TRP A 111 -34.69 5.41 10.89
CA TRP A 111 -34.84 6.72 11.52
C TRP A 111 -35.20 7.74 10.44
N VAL A 112 -36.51 7.91 10.22
CA VAL A 112 -37.03 8.88 9.25
C VAL A 112 -36.91 10.32 9.77
N GLY A 113 -36.54 11.25 8.90
CA GLY A 113 -36.50 12.69 9.21
C GLY A 113 -35.33 13.15 10.09
N PHE A 114 -34.25 12.37 10.17
CA PHE A 114 -33.03 12.73 10.89
C PHE A 114 -31.81 12.92 9.96
N VAL A 115 -31.98 12.68 8.65
CA VAL A 115 -30.87 12.71 7.70
C VAL A 115 -30.31 14.12 7.53
N ASP A 116 -31.17 15.14 7.55
CA ASP A 116 -30.75 16.53 7.36
C ASP A 116 -30.07 17.06 8.64
N GLU A 117 -30.61 16.76 9.82
CA GLU A 117 -29.97 17.08 11.11
C GLU A 117 -28.64 16.33 11.28
N GLN A 118 -28.57 15.05 10.89
CA GLN A 118 -27.34 14.27 10.93
C GLN A 118 -26.26 14.91 10.05
N LYS A 119 -26.60 15.36 8.84
CA LYS A 119 -25.65 16.05 7.96
C LYS A 119 -25.17 17.36 8.56
N LEU A 120 -26.09 18.18 9.09
CA LEU A 120 -25.73 19.45 9.72
C LEU A 120 -24.76 19.25 10.91
N LEU A 121 -25.03 18.26 11.76
CA LEU A 121 -24.16 17.91 12.87
C LEU A 121 -22.81 17.37 12.39
N PHE A 122 -22.80 16.55 11.35
CA PHE A 122 -21.57 16.03 10.77
C PHE A 122 -20.70 17.16 10.19
N ASP A 123 -21.31 18.08 9.45
CA ASP A 123 -20.64 19.25 8.89
C ASP A 123 -20.07 20.15 10.02
N GLU A 124 -20.82 20.39 11.09
CA GLU A 124 -20.35 21.14 12.27
C GLU A 124 -19.12 20.49 12.92
N ILE A 125 -19.11 19.15 13.01
CA ILE A 125 -17.96 18.40 13.54
C ILE A 125 -16.77 18.49 12.58
N CYS A 126 -17.00 18.35 11.27
CA CYS A 126 -15.94 18.51 10.26
C CYS A 126 -15.32 19.91 10.30
N ASP A 127 -16.12 20.95 10.50
CA ASP A 127 -15.64 22.32 10.66
C ASP A 127 -14.81 22.51 11.95
N ALA A 128 -15.17 21.81 13.03
CA ALA A 128 -14.40 21.81 14.27
C ALA A 128 -13.06 21.06 14.15
N PHE A 129 -12.95 20.11 13.22
CA PHE A 129 -11.76 19.31 12.95
C PHE A 129 -11.31 19.45 11.49
N PRO A 130 -10.80 20.64 11.11
CA PRO A 130 -10.40 20.90 9.74
C PRO A 130 -9.23 19.98 9.32
N PRO A 131 -9.05 19.71 8.01
CA PRO A 131 -8.10 18.72 7.51
C PRO A 131 -6.64 18.97 7.94
N GLU A 132 -6.28 20.21 8.24
CA GLU A 132 -4.94 20.60 8.68
C GLU A 132 -4.63 20.09 10.09
N HIS A 133 -5.66 19.85 10.92
CA HIS A 133 -5.45 19.44 12.31
C HIS A 133 -4.86 18.04 12.43
N ARG A 134 -5.19 17.12 11.51
CA ARG A 134 -4.74 15.71 11.52
C ARG A 134 -4.57 15.17 12.95
N ALA A 135 -5.60 15.30 13.78
CA ALA A 135 -5.48 15.07 15.23
C ALA A 135 -5.81 13.63 15.66
N PHE A 136 -6.22 12.78 14.71
CA PHE A 136 -6.76 11.45 14.99
C PHE A 136 -5.70 10.36 14.80
N ALA A 137 -5.96 9.21 15.40
CA ALA A 137 -5.01 8.11 15.46
C ALA A 137 -4.58 7.67 14.04
N PRO A 138 -3.31 7.29 13.84
CA PRO A 138 -2.84 6.80 12.55
C PRO A 138 -3.54 5.52 12.10
N PRO A 139 -3.59 5.22 10.79
CA PRO A 139 -4.23 4.01 10.28
C PRO A 139 -3.70 2.71 10.88
N CYS A 140 -2.40 2.65 11.22
CA CYS A 140 -1.80 1.47 11.86
C CYS A 140 -2.44 1.13 13.23
N TYR A 141 -3.00 2.11 13.92
CA TYR A 141 -3.73 1.90 15.18
C TYR A 141 -5.09 1.23 14.95
N GLN A 142 -5.77 1.53 13.83
CA GLN A 142 -7.04 0.89 13.48
C GLN A 142 -6.85 -0.61 13.19
N GLU A 143 -5.75 -0.99 12.53
CA GLU A 143 -5.40 -2.41 12.32
C GLU A 143 -5.17 -3.16 13.65
N TYR A 144 -4.57 -2.50 14.63
CA TYR A 144 -4.39 -3.04 15.97
C TYR A 144 -5.76 -3.29 16.63
N LEU A 145 -6.66 -2.31 16.61
CA LEU A 145 -8.01 -2.46 17.15
C LEU A 145 -8.77 -3.62 16.48
N ARG A 146 -8.68 -3.75 15.15
CA ARG A 146 -9.33 -4.86 14.42
C ARG A 146 -8.90 -6.23 14.92
N LYS A 147 -7.61 -6.42 15.24
CA LYS A 147 -7.09 -7.70 15.77
C LYS A 147 -7.70 -8.01 17.13
N ASP A 148 -7.77 -7.02 18.02
CA ASP A 148 -8.35 -7.17 19.35
C ASP A 148 -9.85 -7.52 19.27
N PHE A 149 -10.61 -6.85 18.41
CA PHE A 149 -12.03 -7.16 18.21
C PHE A 149 -12.26 -8.58 17.67
N ASN A 150 -11.46 -9.03 16.71
CA ASN A 150 -11.58 -10.39 16.17
C ASN A 150 -11.19 -11.47 17.19
N GLN A 151 -10.24 -11.19 18.09
CA GLN A 151 -9.86 -12.11 19.16
C GLN A 151 -11.01 -12.29 20.16
N ILE A 152 -11.72 -11.21 20.52
CA ILE A 152 -12.89 -11.25 21.42
C ILE A 152 -14.02 -12.10 20.83
N GLY A 153 -14.18 -12.11 19.49
CA GLY A 153 -15.19 -12.92 18.81
C GLY A 153 -14.90 -14.42 18.77
N GLN A 154 -13.65 -14.86 19.03
CA GLN A 154 -13.25 -16.26 19.00
C GLN A 154 -13.33 -16.95 20.37
N ASP A 155 -13.40 -16.19 21.46
CA ASP A 155 -13.50 -16.72 22.84
C ASP A 155 -14.96 -16.96 23.29
N VAL A 156 -15.94 -16.84 22.37
CA VAL A 156 -17.39 -16.97 22.66
C VAL A 156 -18.03 -18.19 21.94
N GLU A 157 -17.25 -19.03 21.27
CA GLU A 157 -17.67 -20.38 20.82
C GLU A 157 -17.19 -21.48 21.77
#